data_AF-A0A238V253-F1
#
_entry.id   AF-A0A238V253-F1
#
_cell.length_a   1.000
_cell.length_b   1.000
_cell.length_c   1.000
_cell.angle_alpha   90.00
_cell.angle_beta   90.00
_cell.angle_gamma   90.00
#
_symmetry.space_group_name_H-M   'P 1'
#
loop_
_entity.id
_entity.type
_entity.pdbx_description
1 polymer ?
#
loop_
_entity_poly.entity_id
_entity_poly.type
_entity_poly.pdbx_seq_one_letter_code
_entity_poly.pdbx_strand_id
1 'polypeptide(L)'
;MGSTARVKVARGRLVMAWWRVRLGHATAERHLDVLATATDACGWSHLKVYVESPPVLWVFSEEAGDLAVSVTAGRTGGRWVYRVSGAMRYPCDGPQRVAGVLDGVLRDRLGSRSAADSAGARR
;
A
#
# COMPACT_ATOMS: atom_id res chain seq x y z
N MET A 1 -16.84 -53.53 6.22
CA MET A 1 -15.78 -52.99 5.36
C MET A 1 -16.29 -51.72 4.68
N GLY A 2 -15.47 -50.65 4.69
CA GLY A 2 -15.67 -49.39 3.94
C GLY A 2 -16.55 -48.36 4.65
N SER A 3 -16.23 -47.07 4.80
CA SER A 3 -15.15 -46.25 4.26
C SER A 3 -14.96 -45.00 5.13
N THR A 4 -13.80 -44.84 5.76
CA THR A 4 -13.39 -43.66 6.54
C THR A 4 -12.40 -42.81 5.74
N ALA A 5 -12.80 -42.25 4.59
CA ALA A 5 -11.88 -41.49 3.75
C ALA A 5 -12.55 -40.38 2.92
N ARG A 6 -13.20 -39.39 3.55
CA ARG A 6 -13.59 -38.14 2.84
C ARG A 6 -13.48 -36.82 3.61
N VAL A 7 -12.93 -36.80 4.83
CA VAL A 7 -12.89 -35.55 5.64
C VAL A 7 -11.51 -34.85 5.63
N LYS A 8 -10.43 -35.51 5.19
CA LYS A 8 -9.07 -34.93 5.23
C LYS A 8 -8.77 -33.87 4.14
N VAL A 9 -9.48 -33.88 3.01
CA VAL A 9 -9.14 -33.04 1.84
C VAL A 9 -9.63 -31.59 1.99
N ALA A 10 -10.76 -31.36 2.68
CA ALA A 10 -11.31 -30.02 2.89
C ALA A 10 -10.40 -29.18 3.81
N ARG A 11 -9.89 -29.77 4.90
CA ARG A 11 -8.93 -29.13 5.81
C ARG A 11 -7.62 -28.77 5.10
N GLY A 12 -7.09 -29.66 4.26
CA GLY A 12 -5.88 -29.38 3.48
C GLY A 12 -6.03 -28.20 2.51
N ARG A 13 -7.18 -28.08 1.83
CA ARG A 13 -7.45 -26.94 0.92
C ARG A 13 -7.66 -25.62 1.66
N LEU A 14 -8.34 -25.63 2.80
CA LEU A 14 -8.52 -24.44 3.65
C LEU A 14 -7.19 -23.96 4.23
N VAL A 15 -6.37 -24.88 4.73
CA VAL A 15 -5.01 -24.57 5.19
C VAL A 15 -4.20 -23.98 4.03
N MET A 16 -4.16 -24.61 2.85
CA MET A 16 -3.43 -24.08 1.69
C MET A 16 -3.94 -22.71 1.20
N ALA A 17 -5.24 -22.43 1.31
CA ALA A 17 -5.80 -21.12 0.99
C ALA A 17 -5.34 -20.06 1.99
N TRP A 18 -5.40 -20.37 3.29
CA TRP A 18 -4.95 -19.48 4.35
C TRP A 18 -3.44 -19.22 4.31
N TRP A 19 -2.65 -20.24 4.00
CA TRP A 19 -1.21 -20.10 3.75
C TRP A 19 -0.93 -19.22 2.53
N ARG A 20 -1.71 -19.33 1.44
CA ARG A 20 -1.58 -18.43 0.28
C ARG A 20 -1.93 -16.98 0.61
N VAL A 21 -2.95 -16.76 1.43
CA VAL A 21 -3.30 -15.42 1.94
C VAL A 21 -2.17 -14.87 2.80
N ARG A 22 -1.62 -15.68 3.72
CA ARG A 22 -0.48 -15.26 4.57
C ARG A 22 0.82 -15.01 3.81
N LEU A 23 1.17 -15.86 2.85
CA LEU A 23 2.33 -15.65 1.98
C LEU A 23 2.16 -14.39 1.12
N GLY A 24 0.94 -14.14 0.64
CA GLY A 24 0.59 -12.88 -0.01
C GLY A 24 0.77 -11.69 0.92
N HIS A 25 0.29 -11.80 2.16
CA HIS A 25 0.38 -10.75 3.18
C HIS A 25 1.83 -10.36 3.49
N ALA A 26 2.69 -11.33 3.83
CA ALA A 26 4.11 -11.06 4.13
C ALA A 26 4.88 -10.49 2.93
N THR A 27 4.54 -10.92 1.70
CA THR A 27 5.17 -10.37 0.48
C THR A 27 4.68 -8.95 0.21
N ALA A 28 3.39 -8.66 0.46
CA ALA A 28 2.83 -7.33 0.35
C ALA A 28 3.48 -6.37 1.34
N GLU A 29 3.63 -6.78 2.60
CA GLU A 29 4.37 -6.03 3.64
C GLU A 29 5.80 -5.72 3.17
N ARG A 30 6.54 -6.72 2.67
CA ARG A 30 7.90 -6.51 2.16
C ARG A 30 7.95 -5.49 1.03
N HIS A 31 7.00 -5.52 0.09
CA HIS A 31 6.92 -4.52 -0.96
C HIS A 31 6.61 -3.13 -0.42
N LEU A 32 5.72 -3.02 0.57
CA LEU A 32 5.40 -1.75 1.21
C LEU A 32 6.57 -1.21 2.05
N ASP A 33 7.35 -2.07 2.69
CA ASP A 33 8.54 -1.65 3.44
C ASP A 33 9.62 -1.05 2.54
N VAL A 34 9.87 -1.66 1.37
CA VAL A 34 10.82 -1.09 0.40
C VAL A 34 10.31 0.25 -0.13
N LEU A 35 9.00 0.38 -0.35
CA LEU A 35 8.40 1.66 -0.74
C LEU A 35 8.52 2.71 0.37
N ALA A 36 8.30 2.32 1.63
CA ALA A 36 8.42 3.20 2.79
C ALA A 36 9.84 3.79 2.92
N THR A 37 10.87 2.96 2.74
CA THR A 37 12.26 3.43 2.70
C THR A 37 12.52 4.38 1.54
N ALA A 38 11.92 4.12 0.37
CA ALA A 38 12.07 5.01 -0.78
C ALA A 38 11.36 6.35 -0.60
N THR A 39 10.19 6.38 0.08
CA THR A 39 9.48 7.63 0.40
C THR A 39 10.17 8.43 1.50
N ASP A 40 10.79 7.74 2.47
CA ASP A 40 11.61 8.36 3.52
C ASP A 40 12.82 9.10 2.90
N ALA A 41 13.47 8.47 1.92
CA ALA A 41 14.55 9.12 1.15
C ALA A 41 14.08 10.36 0.35
N CYS A 42 12.77 10.50 0.11
CA CYS A 42 12.17 11.68 -0.52
C CYS A 42 11.74 12.76 0.50
N GLY A 43 11.91 12.52 1.80
CA GLY A 43 11.57 13.45 2.88
C GLY A 43 10.12 13.35 3.37
N TRP A 44 9.42 12.25 3.10
CA TRP A 44 8.03 12.05 3.52
C TRP A 44 7.91 11.12 4.72
N SER A 45 7.03 11.49 5.65
CA SER A 45 6.65 10.63 6.77
C SER A 45 5.67 9.55 6.33
N HIS A 46 5.69 8.42 7.03
CA HIS A 46 4.86 7.27 6.69
C HIS A 46 4.34 6.52 7.91
N LEU A 47 3.16 5.93 7.78
CA LEU A 47 2.51 5.09 8.79
C LEU A 47 2.21 3.71 8.21
N LYS A 48 2.77 2.68 8.84
CA LYS A 48 2.61 1.28 8.44
C LYS A 48 1.43 0.66 9.17
N VAL A 49 0.35 0.35 8.46
CA VAL A 49 -0.83 -0.33 8.98
C VAL A 49 -0.89 -1.73 8.37
N TYR A 50 -0.09 -2.64 8.93
CA TYR A 50 0.07 -4.01 8.39
C TYR A 50 -0.81 -5.06 9.09
N VAL A 51 -1.56 -4.64 10.12
CA VAL A 51 -2.49 -5.51 10.84
C VAL A 51 -3.73 -5.85 10.02
N GLU A 52 -4.07 -5.00 9.04
CA GLU A 52 -5.22 -5.18 8.15
C GLU A 52 -4.84 -5.98 6.91
N SER A 53 -5.80 -6.72 6.33
CA SER A 53 -5.61 -7.40 5.04
C SER A 53 -6.55 -6.77 3.99
N PRO A 54 -6.02 -6.11 2.95
CA PRO A 54 -4.59 -6.00 2.61
C PRO A 54 -3.82 -5.00 3.49
N PRO A 55 -2.50 -5.18 3.68
CA PRO A 55 -1.68 -4.24 4.43
C PRO A 55 -1.63 -2.88 3.71
N VAL A 56 -1.64 -1.81 4.50
CA VAL A 56 -1.72 -0.43 4.02
C VAL A 56 -0.52 0.37 4.52
N LEU A 57 0.11 1.12 3.63
CA LEU A 57 1.09 2.14 3.93
C LEU A 57 0.45 3.51 3.67
N TRP A 58 0.46 4.38 4.68
CA TRP A 58 0.08 5.78 4.52
C TRP A 58 1.34 6.62 4.38
N VAL A 59 1.37 7.52 3.41
CA VAL A 59 2.46 8.47 3.19
C VAL A 59 1.87 9.87 3.28
N PHE A 60 2.49 10.74 4.08
CA PHE A 60 1.93 12.06 4.39
C PHE A 60 3.03 13.08 4.70
N SER A 61 2.64 14.35 4.73
CA SER A 61 3.47 15.43 5.26
C SER A 61 3.21 15.62 6.74
N GLU A 62 4.24 15.71 7.58
CA GLU A 62 4.06 16.14 8.97
C GLU A 62 3.55 17.57 9.07
N GLU A 63 3.93 18.44 8.13
CA GLU A 63 3.50 19.84 8.09
C GLU A 63 2.04 20.01 7.65
N ALA A 64 1.48 19.02 6.96
CA ALA A 64 0.11 19.01 6.47
C ALA A 64 -0.56 17.68 6.79
N GLY A 65 -0.93 17.49 8.06
CA GLY A 65 -1.45 16.22 8.60
C GLY A 65 -2.77 15.72 8.01
N ASP A 66 -3.43 16.49 7.14
CA ASP A 66 -4.62 16.08 6.37
C ASP A 66 -4.27 15.61 4.93
N LEU A 67 -3.03 15.81 4.48
CA LEU A 67 -2.55 15.34 3.18
C LEU A 67 -1.89 13.97 3.33
N ALA A 68 -2.69 12.93 3.18
CA ALA A 68 -2.24 11.56 3.18
C ALA A 68 -2.58 10.82 1.88
N VAL A 69 -1.69 9.90 1.50
CA VAL A 69 -1.85 8.98 0.37
C VAL A 69 -1.72 7.57 0.89
N SER A 70 -2.77 6.76 0.71
CA SER A 70 -2.73 5.33 1.03
C SER A 70 -2.16 4.52 -0.12
N VAL A 71 -1.34 3.52 0.20
CA VAL A 71 -0.76 2.57 -0.74
C VAL A 71 -0.96 1.17 -0.21
N THR A 72 -1.48 0.27 -1.04
CA THR A 72 -1.57 -1.17 -0.75
C THR A 72 -0.78 -1.95 -1.77
N ALA A 73 -0.30 -3.13 -1.43
CA ALA A 73 0.36 -4.02 -2.37
C ALA A 73 -0.49 -5.27 -2.59
N GLY A 74 -0.67 -5.68 -3.85
CA GLY A 74 -1.49 -6.84 -4.21
C GLY A 74 -1.08 -7.47 -5.53
N ARG A 75 -1.66 -8.64 -5.85
CA ARG A 75 -1.41 -9.31 -7.13
C ARG A 75 -2.47 -8.98 -8.16
N THR A 76 -2.04 -8.58 -9.35
CA THR A 76 -2.90 -8.38 -10.54
C THR A 76 -2.26 -9.07 -11.73
N GLY A 77 -2.98 -9.98 -12.40
CA GLY A 77 -2.45 -10.70 -13.56
C GLY A 77 -1.16 -11.49 -13.27
N GLY A 78 -1.02 -12.00 -12.05
CA GLY A 78 0.18 -12.73 -11.61
C GLY A 78 1.36 -11.87 -11.15
N ARG A 79 1.34 -10.55 -11.37
CA ARG A 79 2.39 -9.61 -10.96
C ARG A 79 2.00 -8.84 -9.70
N TRP A 80 3.01 -8.39 -8.95
CA TRP A 80 2.82 -7.50 -7.80
C TRP A 80 2.65 -6.06 -8.25
N VAL A 81 1.63 -5.39 -7.71
CA VAL A 81 1.32 -4.00 -7.99
C VAL A 81 1.04 -3.23 -6.70
N TYR A 82 1.56 -2.01 -6.62
CA TYR A 82 1.12 -1.00 -5.69
C TYR A 82 -0.19 -0.41 -6.19
N ARG A 83 -1.15 -0.21 -5.28
CA ARG A 83 -2.39 0.51 -5.54
C ARG A 83 -2.41 1.76 -4.67
N VAL A 84 -2.32 2.91 -5.31
CA VAL A 84 -2.24 4.23 -4.68
C VAL A 84 -3.62 4.87 -4.67
N SER A 85 -4.07 5.31 -3.49
CA SER A 85 -5.39 5.90 -3.22
C SER A 85 -6.56 5.08 -3.82
N GLY A 86 -6.42 3.75 -3.88
CA GLY A 86 -7.43 2.85 -4.43
C GLY A 86 -7.57 2.84 -5.97
N ALA A 87 -7.03 3.83 -6.67
CA ALA A 87 -7.26 4.02 -8.12
C ALA A 87 -6.04 3.70 -8.98
N MET A 88 -4.89 4.31 -8.67
CA MET A 88 -3.70 4.22 -9.51
C MET A 88 -2.95 2.93 -9.23
N ARG A 89 -2.40 2.30 -10.27
CA ARG A 89 -1.67 1.03 -10.17
C ARG A 89 -0.27 1.18 -10.72
N TYR A 90 0.71 0.80 -9.93
CA TYR A 90 2.12 0.81 -10.33
C TYR A 90 2.73 -0.57 -10.11
N PRO A 91 3.61 -1.05 -10.99
CA PRO A 91 4.31 -2.31 -10.74
C PRO A 91 5.24 -2.19 -9.53
N CYS A 92 5.42 -3.31 -8.79
CA CYS A 92 6.29 -3.34 -7.62
C CYS A 92 7.79 -3.49 -7.93
N ASP A 93 8.19 -3.46 -9.20
CA ASP A 93 9.58 -3.65 -9.66
C ASP A 93 10.44 -2.38 -9.56
N GLY A 94 9.82 -1.21 -9.38
CA GLY A 94 10.51 0.08 -9.26
C GLY A 94 9.99 0.94 -8.11
N PRO A 95 10.24 0.57 -6.84
CA PRO A 95 9.74 1.31 -5.69
C PRO A 95 10.23 2.77 -5.66
N GLN A 96 11.44 3.04 -6.16
CA GLN A 96 11.98 4.40 -6.29
C GLN A 96 11.18 5.24 -7.29
N ARG A 97 10.78 4.62 -8.41
CA ARG A 97 9.93 5.29 -9.41
C ARG A 97 8.58 5.65 -8.82
N VAL A 98 8.00 4.73 -8.05
CA VAL A 98 6.71 4.96 -7.38
C VAL A 98 6.83 6.01 -6.29
N ALA A 99 7.92 6.01 -5.51
CA ALA A 99 8.21 7.06 -4.54
C ALA A 99 8.30 8.44 -5.21
N GLY A 100 8.95 8.56 -6.38
CA GLY A 100 8.99 9.81 -7.14
C GLY A 100 7.60 10.27 -7.64
N VAL A 101 6.71 9.34 -8.00
CA VAL A 101 5.33 9.68 -8.34
C VAL A 101 4.56 10.16 -7.11
N LEU A 102 4.71 9.48 -5.97
CA LEU A 102 4.10 9.90 -4.71
C LEU A 102 4.59 11.28 -4.27
N ASP A 103 5.89 11.54 -4.42
CA ASP A 103 6.52 12.82 -4.15
C ASP A 103 5.89 13.95 -4.97
N GLY A 104 5.75 13.76 -6.28
CA GLY A 104 5.05 14.72 -7.15
C GLY A 104 3.60 14.96 -6.69
N VAL A 105 2.84 13.89 -6.44
CA VAL A 105 1.43 14.00 -6.00
C VAL A 105 1.31 14.76 -4.67
N LEU A 106 2.18 14.49 -3.71
CA LEU A 106 2.15 15.13 -2.40
C LEU A 106 2.58 16.60 -2.49
N ARG A 107 3.62 16.93 -3.28
CA ARG A 107 4.03 18.32 -3.53
C ARG A 107 2.95 19.12 -4.25
N ASP A 108 2.32 18.56 -5.27
CA ASP A 108 1.24 19.23 -6.01
C ASP A 108 0.06 19.56 -5.08
N ARG A 109 -0.27 18.65 -4.15
CA ARG A 109 -1.33 18.86 -3.15
C ARG A 109 -0.95 19.91 -2.11
N LEU A 110 0.29 19.89 -1.61
CA LEU A 110 0.80 20.93 -0.69
C LEU A 110 0.76 22.31 -1.35
N GLY A 111 1.26 22.43 -2.57
CA GLY A 111 1.27 23.69 -3.33
C GLY A 111 -0.14 24.22 -3.59
N SER A 112 -1.07 23.34 -3.98
CA SER A 112 -2.48 23.71 -4.20
C SER A 112 -3.16 24.21 -2.92
N ARG A 113 -2.81 23.66 -1.75
CA ARG A 113 -3.34 24.13 -0.47
C ARG A 113 -2.83 25.52 -0.10
N SER A 114 -1.52 25.75 -0.23
CA SER A 114 -0.93 27.06 0.07
C SER A 114 -1.58 28.18 -0.76
N ALA A 115 -1.91 27.89 -2.03
CA ALA A 115 -2.65 28.82 -2.89
C ALA A 115 -4.10 29.07 -2.41
N ALA A 116 -4.79 28.07 -1.89
CA ALA A 116 -6.15 28.20 -1.35
C ALA A 116 -6.18 29.01 -0.04
N ASP A 117 -5.25 28.74 0.88
CA ASP A 117 -5.16 29.45 2.17
C ASP A 117 -4.84 30.94 1.97
N SER A 118 -3.96 31.27 1.00
CA SER A 118 -3.63 32.65 0.65
C SER A 118 -4.71 33.37 -0.18
N ALA A 119 -5.68 32.66 -0.75
CA ALA A 119 -6.87 33.25 -1.36
C ALA A 119 -7.97 33.53 -0.31
N GLY A 120 -8.08 32.71 0.74
CA GLY A 120 -9.00 32.90 1.86
C GLY A 120 -8.61 34.07 2.78
N ALA A 121 -7.31 34.31 2.98
CA ALA A 121 -6.80 35.37 3.85
C ALA A 121 -6.92 36.81 3.29
N ARG A 122 -7.38 36.97 2.04
CA ARG A 122 -7.56 38.28 1.37
C ARG A 122 -9.03 38.72 1.29
N ARG A 123 -9.87 38.28 2.23
CA ARG A 123 -11.28 38.69 2.34
C ARG A 123 -11.57 39.39 3.64
#